data_AF-A0A7W1J3U7-F1
#
_entry.id   AF-A0A7W1J3U7-F1
#
_cell.length_a   1.000
_cell.length_b   1.000
_cell.length_c   1.000
_cell.angle_alpha   90.00
_cell.angle_beta   90.00
_cell.angle_gamma   90.00
#
_symmetry.space_group_name_H-M   'P 1'
#
loop_
_entity.id
_entity.type
_entity.pdbx_description
1 polymer ?
#
loop_
_entity_poly.entity_id
_entity_poly.type
_entity_poly.pdbx_seq_one_letter_code
_entity_poly.pdbx_strand_id
1 'polypeptide(L)'
;MNPFDSGKQNSRRQGIAGPVIIICAIIAVLVAADFWLNSGKIHRGVEVGSISLGGKTPAEARQIVRDQVVGPLEEIDFDGPEHFTRKAGEMGVSFNIDETVDKAYAVGREGNILDRLSERLRASFGGATIPPDIDYRPAKARGEVREIASRVDHPPREANVKIYGSEVEVAKSRDGYELNLAATMASVDSAIHDMSGKARLRGDVLDPGVMTAEAEAAAKKARGALSEQLMLKAEGKSWTLSPADLGSALDVTKQDGQIDVSLNRDHLDGRLTNVYNDLTVKPVEASYDFDSGGDVFVKPSHEGRSVEGEKLLDSIQGGLFEGKREYQVPITVAKPRYTTAELEAKKPTELQGTYRTNYTATTDQGQTRVENLKIASD
;
A
#
# COMPACT_ATOMS: atom_id res chain seq x y z
N MET A 1 -5.23 -97.98 76.72
CA MET A 1 -4.00 -98.78 76.56
C MET A 1 -3.04 -98.03 75.64
N ASN A 2 -1.85 -97.66 76.14
CA ASN A 2 -0.61 -97.48 75.35
C ASN A 2 -0.04 -98.89 75.01
N PRO A 3 0.99 -99.13 74.12
CA PRO A 3 2.15 -98.25 73.90
C PRO A 3 2.97 -98.31 72.55
N PHE A 4 4.03 -97.47 72.48
CA PHE A 4 5.26 -97.41 71.62
C PHE A 4 5.08 -97.27 70.09
N ASP A 5 5.81 -96.41 69.34
CA ASP A 5 7.27 -96.20 69.29
C ASP A 5 7.66 -94.83 68.67
N SER A 6 8.95 -94.51 68.80
CA SER A 6 9.72 -93.27 68.71
C SER A 6 10.26 -92.91 67.30
N GLY A 7 10.54 -91.60 67.04
CA GLY A 7 11.20 -91.17 65.80
C GLY A 7 11.47 -89.66 65.67
N LYS A 8 12.75 -89.30 65.80
CA LYS A 8 13.43 -87.99 65.77
C LYS A 8 13.21 -87.03 64.56
N GLN A 9 13.10 -85.74 64.90
CA GLN A 9 13.84 -84.54 64.43
C GLN A 9 13.80 -83.99 62.98
N ASN A 10 13.78 -82.64 62.98
CA ASN A 10 14.36 -81.66 62.05
C ASN A 10 13.54 -81.18 60.85
N SER A 11 12.77 -80.11 61.11
CA SER A 11 12.33 -79.14 60.11
C SER A 11 13.53 -78.39 59.52
N ARG A 12 13.97 -78.78 58.32
CA ARG A 12 14.84 -77.96 57.46
C ARG A 12 14.07 -76.71 56.99
N ARG A 13 14.17 -75.63 57.76
CA ARG A 13 14.01 -74.26 57.22
C ARG A 13 15.39 -73.81 56.73
N GLN A 14 15.76 -74.22 55.52
CA GLN A 14 16.91 -73.68 54.80
C GLN A 14 16.42 -73.03 53.51
N GLY A 15 16.83 -71.79 53.24
CA GLY A 15 17.06 -71.40 51.85
C GLY A 15 16.78 -69.97 51.39
N ILE A 16 16.06 -69.10 52.12
CA ILE A 16 15.72 -67.76 51.59
C ILE A 16 16.54 -66.63 52.24
N ALA A 17 16.98 -66.79 53.49
CA ALA A 17 17.75 -65.75 54.19
C ALA A 17 19.14 -65.47 53.55
N GLY A 18 19.84 -66.51 53.09
CA GLY A 18 21.15 -66.39 52.43
C GLY A 18 21.14 -65.54 51.15
N PRO A 19 20.30 -65.86 50.14
CA PRO A 19 20.23 -65.06 48.92
C PRO A 19 19.67 -63.64 49.17
N VAL A 20 18.74 -63.46 50.11
CA VAL A 20 18.24 -62.12 50.47
C VAL A 20 19.33 -61.27 51.11
N ILE A 21 20.15 -61.81 52.01
CA ILE A 21 21.28 -61.07 52.61
C ILE A 21 22.32 -60.71 51.56
N ILE A 22 22.61 -61.61 50.62
CA ILE A 22 23.54 -61.33 49.50
C ILE A 22 22.98 -60.23 48.60
N ILE A 23 21.69 -60.27 48.27
CA ILE A 23 21.03 -59.21 47.50
C ILE A 23 21.06 -57.89 48.26
N CYS A 24 20.73 -57.87 49.55
CA CYS A 24 20.81 -56.67 50.38
C CYS A 24 22.25 -56.13 50.51
N ALA A 25 23.25 -57.00 50.60
CA ALA A 25 24.66 -56.61 50.65
C ALA A 25 25.14 -56.06 49.30
N ILE A 26 24.74 -56.66 48.18
CA ILE A 26 25.00 -56.14 46.84
C ILE A 26 24.32 -54.77 46.66
N ILE A 27 23.07 -54.62 47.09
CA ILE A 27 22.36 -53.34 47.07
C ILE A 27 23.07 -52.32 47.96
N ALA A 28 23.50 -52.68 49.17
CA ALA A 28 24.22 -51.79 50.07
C ALA A 28 25.58 -51.36 49.49
N VAL A 29 26.32 -52.26 48.85
CA VAL A 29 27.59 -51.97 48.15
C VAL A 29 27.34 -51.07 46.94
N LEU A 30 26.30 -51.32 46.15
CA LEU A 30 25.92 -50.48 45.02
C LEU A 30 25.48 -49.09 45.48
N VAL A 31 24.71 -48.98 46.57
CA VAL A 31 24.29 -47.71 47.16
C VAL A 31 25.49 -46.95 47.74
N ALA A 32 26.41 -47.64 48.43
CA ALA A 32 27.63 -47.04 48.95
C ALA A 32 28.58 -46.60 47.83
N ALA A 33 28.72 -47.41 46.78
CA ALA A 33 29.50 -47.06 45.59
C ALA A 33 28.88 -45.88 44.83
N ASP A 34 27.55 -45.85 44.68
CA ASP A 34 26.82 -44.73 44.07
C ASP A 34 26.97 -43.44 44.89
N PHE A 35 26.92 -43.55 46.21
CA PHE A 35 27.17 -42.44 47.13
C PHE A 35 28.60 -41.91 47.01
N TRP A 36 29.59 -42.79 46.90
CA TRP A 36 30.99 -42.41 46.76
C TRP A 36 31.33 -41.85 45.38
N LEU A 37 30.73 -42.40 44.32
CA LEU A 37 30.97 -42.00 42.92
C LEU A 37 30.24 -40.71 42.53
N ASN A 38 29.11 -40.39 43.18
CA ASN A 38 28.30 -39.19 42.91
C ASN A 38 28.49 -38.07 43.95
N SER A 39 29.48 -38.17 44.84
CA SER A 39 29.79 -37.10 45.78
C SER A 39 30.24 -35.85 45.02
N GLY A 40 29.49 -34.74 45.15
CA GLY A 40 29.77 -33.48 44.48
C GLY A 40 29.40 -33.39 42.99
N LYS A 41 28.69 -34.38 42.41
CA LYS A 41 28.29 -34.40 40.99
C LYS A 41 26.79 -34.54 40.80
N ILE A 42 26.21 -33.94 39.76
CA ILE A 42 24.80 -34.09 39.39
C ILE A 42 24.52 -35.56 39.06
N HIS A 43 23.37 -36.09 39.49
CA HIS A 43 23.00 -37.48 39.26
C HIS A 43 22.87 -37.80 37.76
N ARG A 44 23.24 -39.02 37.37
CA ARG A 44 23.11 -39.48 35.97
C ARG A 44 21.64 -39.47 35.54
N GLY A 45 21.38 -39.08 34.30
CA GLY A 45 20.03 -38.96 33.75
C GLY A 45 19.35 -37.62 34.02
N VAL A 46 20.01 -36.65 34.67
CA VAL A 46 19.52 -35.27 34.79
C VAL A 46 19.91 -34.46 33.56
N GLU A 47 18.93 -33.77 32.99
CA GLU A 47 19.07 -32.96 31.77
C GLU A 47 18.43 -31.59 31.97
N VAL A 48 18.90 -30.58 31.23
CA VAL A 48 18.23 -29.28 31.09
C VAL A 48 17.87 -29.11 29.63
N GLY A 49 16.58 -29.10 29.31
CA GLY A 49 16.10 -29.25 27.94
C GLY A 49 16.59 -30.58 27.35
N SER A 50 17.41 -30.51 26.29
CA SER A 50 18.05 -31.67 25.64
C SER A 50 19.52 -31.88 26.04
N ILE A 51 20.05 -31.09 26.99
CA ILE A 51 21.46 -31.10 27.36
C ILE A 51 21.66 -31.89 28.65
N SER A 52 22.47 -32.95 28.58
CA SER A 52 22.73 -33.82 29.73
C SER A 52 23.74 -33.21 30.70
N LEU A 53 23.33 -33.05 31.97
CA LEU A 53 24.18 -32.55 33.06
C LEU A 53 24.67 -33.67 33.99
N GLY A 54 24.16 -34.89 33.81
CA GLY A 54 24.52 -36.04 34.65
C GLY A 54 26.01 -36.33 34.70
N GLY A 55 26.54 -36.54 35.90
CA GLY A 55 27.95 -36.83 36.15
C GLY A 55 28.88 -35.61 36.12
N LYS A 56 28.35 -34.40 35.88
CA LYS A 56 29.09 -33.12 35.96
C LYS A 56 29.05 -32.55 37.37
N THR A 57 30.09 -31.82 37.75
CA THR A 57 30.08 -30.96 38.94
C THR A 57 29.21 -29.72 38.69
N PRO A 58 28.70 -29.02 39.73
CA PRO A 58 27.97 -27.76 39.55
C PRO A 58 28.75 -26.72 38.75
N ALA A 59 30.08 -26.63 38.92
CA ALA A 59 30.90 -25.70 38.16
C ALA A 59 30.93 -26.03 36.65
N GLU A 60 31.11 -27.31 36.29
CA GLU A 60 31.05 -27.76 34.90
C GLU A 60 29.64 -27.60 34.31
N ALA A 61 28.61 -27.90 35.11
CA ALA A 61 27.22 -27.76 34.69
C ALA A 61 26.84 -26.31 34.39
N ARG A 62 27.31 -25.33 35.18
CA ARG A 62 27.12 -23.90 34.90
C ARG A 62 27.66 -23.48 33.54
N GLN A 63 28.86 -23.96 33.19
CA GLN A 63 29.47 -23.65 31.90
C GLN A 63 28.68 -24.28 30.75
N ILE A 64 28.26 -25.54 30.91
CA ILE A 64 27.46 -26.24 29.89
C ILE A 64 26.11 -25.55 29.69
N VAL A 65 25.42 -25.17 30.77
CA VAL A 65 24.13 -24.45 30.69
C VAL A 65 24.33 -23.08 30.03
N ARG A 66 25.38 -22.34 30.37
CA ARG A 66 25.69 -21.06 29.73
C ARG A 66 25.86 -21.22 28.22
N ASP A 67 26.72 -22.14 27.81
CA ASP A 67 27.14 -22.21 26.40
C ASP A 67 26.10 -22.92 25.51
N GLN A 68 25.46 -23.97 26.02
CA GLN A 68 24.61 -24.86 25.20
C GLN A 68 23.11 -24.66 25.41
N VAL A 69 22.69 -24.10 26.55
CA VAL A 69 21.27 -23.83 26.84
C VAL A 69 20.96 -22.35 26.66
N VAL A 70 21.80 -21.46 27.21
CA VAL A 70 21.60 -20.00 27.11
C VAL A 70 22.17 -19.45 25.80
N GLY A 71 23.30 -19.96 25.32
CA GLY A 71 23.95 -19.53 24.07
C GLY A 71 23.00 -19.32 22.87
N PRO A 72 22.14 -20.30 22.52
CA PRO A 72 21.17 -20.15 21.44
C PRO A 72 20.13 -19.03 21.61
N LEU A 73 19.90 -18.56 22.85
CA LEU A 73 19.00 -17.46 23.19
C LEU A 73 19.78 -16.25 23.72
N GLU A 74 21.07 -16.09 23.41
CA GLU A 74 21.76 -14.82 23.68
C GLU A 74 21.16 -13.66 22.87
N GLU A 75 20.69 -13.98 21.67
CA GLU A 75 20.02 -13.08 20.75
C GLU A 75 18.69 -13.68 20.27
N ILE A 76 17.71 -12.81 20.04
CA ILE A 76 16.46 -13.13 19.36
C ILE A 76 16.60 -12.63 17.92
N ASP A 77 16.60 -13.58 17.01
CA ASP A 77 16.60 -13.40 15.58
C ASP A 77 15.16 -13.30 15.06
N PHE A 78 14.86 -12.21 14.35
CA PHE A 78 13.57 -11.93 13.75
C PHE A 78 13.65 -12.10 12.23
N ASP A 79 12.89 -13.07 11.72
CA ASP A 79 12.67 -13.29 10.30
C ASP A 79 11.37 -12.61 9.82
N GLY A 80 11.39 -12.03 8.61
CA GLY A 80 10.27 -11.23 8.11
C GLY A 80 10.61 -10.40 6.86
N PRO A 81 9.92 -9.26 6.63
CA PRO A 81 10.21 -8.38 5.49
C PRO A 81 11.63 -7.80 5.54
N GLU A 82 12.15 -7.61 6.76
CA GLU A 82 13.54 -7.28 7.04
C GLU A 82 14.02 -8.16 8.20
N HIS A 83 15.34 -8.37 8.26
CA HIS A 83 15.97 -9.18 9.29
C HIS A 83 16.45 -8.30 10.44
N PHE A 84 16.09 -8.66 11.67
CA PHE A 84 16.54 -7.96 12.87
C PHE A 84 17.07 -8.93 13.90
N THR A 85 18.04 -8.44 14.67
CA THR A 85 18.56 -9.15 15.83
C THR A 85 18.45 -8.25 17.04
N ARG A 86 18.07 -8.82 18.19
CA ARG A 86 18.02 -8.14 19.49
C ARG A 86 18.64 -9.00 20.55
N LYS A 87 19.38 -8.42 21.48
CA LYS A 87 19.89 -9.21 22.61
C LYS A 87 18.75 -9.63 23.49
N ALA A 88 18.72 -10.88 23.94
CA ALA A 88 17.65 -11.37 24.79
C ALA A 88 17.54 -10.56 26.10
N GLY A 89 18.66 -10.06 26.63
CA GLY A 89 18.67 -9.14 27.78
C GLY A 89 17.95 -7.81 27.54
N GLU A 90 18.04 -7.24 26.33
CA GLU A 90 17.32 -6.01 25.93
C GLU A 90 15.82 -6.28 25.83
N MET A 91 15.47 -7.46 25.32
CA MET A 91 14.10 -8.00 25.27
C MET A 91 13.53 -8.32 26.67
N GLY A 92 14.34 -8.19 27.72
CA GLY A 92 13.94 -8.45 29.10
C GLY A 92 13.94 -9.92 29.49
N VAL A 93 14.70 -10.75 28.78
CA VAL A 93 14.96 -12.15 29.12
C VAL A 93 16.23 -12.21 29.95
N SER A 94 16.18 -12.87 31.09
CA SER A 94 17.34 -13.14 31.93
C SER A 94 17.31 -14.57 32.45
N PHE A 95 18.48 -15.18 32.50
CA PHE A 95 18.64 -16.58 32.86
C PHE A 95 19.29 -16.73 34.22
N ASN A 96 18.65 -17.47 35.11
CA ASN A 96 19.23 -17.82 36.39
C ASN A 96 19.92 -19.18 36.28
N ILE A 97 21.16 -19.14 35.78
CA ILE A 97 21.99 -20.33 35.58
C ILE A 97 22.26 -21.03 36.91
N ASP A 98 22.51 -20.27 37.97
CA ASP A 98 22.79 -20.82 39.30
C ASP A 98 21.59 -21.59 39.85
N GLU A 99 20.40 -20.98 39.83
CA GLU A 99 19.16 -21.64 40.25
C GLU A 99 18.85 -22.90 39.42
N THR A 100 19.09 -22.83 38.10
CA THR A 100 18.90 -23.98 37.20
C THR A 100 19.83 -25.14 37.55
N VAL A 101 21.11 -24.85 37.82
CA VAL A 101 22.11 -25.86 38.19
C VAL A 101 21.87 -26.38 39.60
N ASP A 102 21.45 -25.54 40.53
CA ASP A 102 21.16 -25.94 41.92
C ASP A 102 19.92 -26.85 41.97
N LYS A 103 18.87 -26.54 41.20
CA LYS A 103 17.72 -27.44 40.99
C LYS A 103 18.16 -28.79 40.41
N ALA A 104 19.02 -28.79 39.39
CA ALA A 104 19.56 -30.01 38.80
C ALA A 104 20.43 -30.82 39.79
N TYR A 105 21.18 -30.14 40.65
CA TYR A 105 21.99 -30.76 41.70
C TYR A 105 21.15 -31.33 42.84
N ALA A 106 20.00 -30.72 43.16
CA ALA A 106 19.09 -31.17 44.21
C ALA A 106 18.29 -32.44 43.85
N VAL A 107 18.15 -32.76 42.55
CA VAL A 107 17.43 -33.97 42.08
C VAL A 107 17.97 -35.23 42.76
N GLY A 108 17.11 -35.97 43.45
CA GLY A 108 17.48 -37.21 44.17
C GLY A 108 18.22 -37.00 45.50
N ARG A 109 18.43 -35.75 45.94
CA ARG A 109 19.10 -35.39 47.19
C ARG A 109 18.17 -34.83 48.27
N GLU A 110 17.04 -34.24 47.88
CA GLU A 110 15.99 -33.73 48.78
C GLU A 110 14.72 -34.62 48.70
N GLY A 111 13.89 -34.67 49.76
CA GLY A 111 12.66 -35.52 49.84
C GLY A 111 12.76 -36.78 50.74
N ASN A 112 11.66 -37.51 50.97
CA ASN A 112 11.63 -38.76 51.78
C ASN A 112 12.25 -39.94 51.01
N ILE A 113 12.88 -40.89 51.72
CA ILE A 113 13.67 -42.01 51.13
C ILE A 113 12.88 -42.86 50.10
N LEU A 114 11.56 -42.98 50.25
CA LEU A 114 10.68 -43.73 49.33
C LEU A 114 10.31 -42.92 48.07
N ASP A 115 10.15 -41.60 48.19
CA ASP A 115 9.94 -40.69 47.04
C ASP A 115 11.19 -40.67 46.16
N ARG A 116 12.37 -40.60 46.79
CA ARG A 116 13.70 -40.66 46.14
C ARG A 116 13.92 -41.94 45.33
N LEU A 117 13.36 -43.09 45.75
CA LEU A 117 13.50 -44.35 45.03
C LEU A 117 12.57 -44.41 43.81
N SER A 118 11.37 -43.85 43.92
CA SER A 118 10.41 -43.76 42.81
C SER A 118 10.85 -42.76 41.74
N GLU A 119 11.44 -41.63 42.14
CA GLU A 119 12.03 -40.64 41.24
C GLU A 119 13.33 -41.14 40.62
N ARG A 120 14.19 -41.85 41.37
CA ARG A 120 15.38 -42.52 40.81
C ARG A 120 15.01 -43.63 39.83
N LEU A 121 13.96 -44.41 40.08
CA LEU A 121 13.50 -45.46 39.15
C LEU A 121 12.87 -44.86 37.88
N ARG A 122 12.11 -43.76 38.00
CA ARG A 122 11.62 -42.99 36.84
C ARG A 122 12.75 -42.32 36.06
N ALA A 123 13.72 -41.71 36.73
CA ALA A 123 14.87 -41.08 36.08
C ALA A 123 15.85 -42.12 35.46
N SER A 124 15.97 -43.31 36.05
CA SER A 124 16.80 -44.39 35.48
C SER A 124 16.16 -45.08 34.26
N PHE A 125 14.86 -44.92 34.05
CA PHE A 125 14.14 -45.45 32.88
C PHE A 125 13.60 -44.35 31.93
N GLY A 126 13.69 -43.06 32.30
CA GLY A 126 13.14 -41.94 31.53
C GLY A 126 13.77 -40.56 31.73
N GLY A 127 14.88 -40.43 32.48
CA GLY A 127 15.55 -39.14 32.73
C GLY A 127 14.76 -38.17 33.62
N ALA A 128 15.42 -37.16 34.17
CA ALA A 128 14.80 -36.03 34.87
C ALA A 128 15.18 -34.73 34.16
N THR A 129 14.23 -34.14 33.43
CA THR A 129 14.44 -32.89 32.70
C THR A 129 14.05 -31.70 33.58
N ILE A 130 15.01 -30.82 33.84
CA ILE A 130 14.81 -29.58 34.61
C ILE A 130 14.59 -28.42 33.64
N PRO A 131 13.48 -27.67 33.74
CA PRO A 131 13.27 -26.49 32.93
C PRO A 131 14.29 -25.40 33.34
N PRO A 132 14.89 -24.67 32.38
CA PRO A 132 15.69 -23.49 32.67
C PRO A 132 14.88 -22.46 33.47
N ASP A 133 15.52 -21.81 34.44
CA ASP A 133 14.92 -20.71 35.20
C ASP A 133 15.11 -19.40 34.42
N ILE A 134 14.01 -18.88 33.89
CA ILE A 134 13.97 -17.70 33.02
C ILE A 134 13.08 -16.64 33.67
N ASP A 135 13.64 -15.46 33.93
CA ASP A 135 12.87 -14.25 34.24
C ASP A 135 12.70 -13.45 32.96
N TYR A 136 11.45 -13.39 32.49
CA TYR A 136 11.05 -12.69 31.27
C TYR A 136 10.11 -11.54 31.59
N ARG A 137 10.43 -10.36 31.05
CA ARG A 137 9.67 -9.12 31.20
C ARG A 137 9.05 -8.70 29.87
N PRO A 138 7.82 -9.15 29.53
CA PRO A 138 7.19 -8.91 28.23
C PRO A 138 7.06 -7.43 27.83
N ALA A 139 7.01 -6.52 28.81
CA ALA A 139 6.95 -5.08 28.55
C ALA A 139 8.21 -4.54 27.86
N LYS A 140 9.40 -5.10 28.14
CA LYS A 140 10.65 -4.71 27.48
C LYS A 140 10.68 -5.23 26.04
N ALA A 141 10.40 -6.52 25.84
CA ALA A 141 10.24 -7.11 24.51
C ALA A 141 9.23 -6.34 23.65
N ARG A 142 8.08 -5.94 24.22
CA ARG A 142 7.11 -5.11 23.49
C ARG A 142 7.67 -3.74 23.08
N GLY A 143 8.54 -3.15 23.88
CA GLY A 143 9.25 -1.92 23.52
C GLY A 143 10.15 -2.11 22.30
N GLU A 144 10.96 -3.16 22.32
CA GLU A 144 11.85 -3.52 21.21
C GLU A 144 11.10 -3.84 19.92
N VAL A 145 10.01 -4.64 20.01
CA VAL A 145 9.17 -4.95 18.83
C VAL A 145 8.50 -3.70 18.27
N ARG A 146 8.15 -2.71 19.09
CA ARG A 146 7.64 -1.42 18.60
C ARG A 146 8.71 -0.59 17.91
N GLU A 147 9.96 -0.67 18.36
CA GLU A 147 11.06 -0.02 17.64
C GLU A 147 11.26 -0.67 16.27
N ILE A 148 11.19 -2.01 16.19
CA ILE A 148 11.21 -2.72 14.90
C ILE A 148 10.04 -2.27 14.04
N ALA A 149 8.82 -2.23 14.58
CA ALA A 149 7.62 -1.75 13.89
C ALA A 149 7.85 -0.36 13.29
N SER A 150 8.46 0.58 14.02
CA SER A 150 8.75 1.93 13.49
C SER A 150 9.69 1.97 12.27
N ARG A 151 10.44 0.89 12.01
CA ARG A 151 11.34 0.76 10.86
C ARG A 151 10.68 0.03 9.68
N VAL A 152 9.85 -0.97 9.95
CA VAL A 152 9.21 -1.79 8.92
C VAL A 152 7.82 -1.27 8.53
N ASP A 153 7.14 -0.54 9.41
CA ASP A 153 5.79 -0.04 9.14
C ASP A 153 5.86 1.13 8.17
N HIS A 154 5.16 0.99 7.05
CA HIS A 154 5.06 2.04 6.05
C HIS A 154 3.77 1.90 5.25
N PRO A 155 3.12 3.02 4.92
CA PRO A 155 1.91 2.97 4.12
C PRO A 155 2.22 2.52 2.69
N PRO A 156 1.25 1.88 2.01
CA PRO A 156 1.39 1.60 0.59
C PRO A 156 1.52 2.91 -0.18
N ARG A 157 2.27 2.85 -1.28
CA ARG A 157 2.41 3.95 -2.24
C ARG A 157 1.63 3.60 -3.49
N GLU A 158 0.67 4.44 -3.84
CA GLU A 158 -0.09 4.28 -5.08
C GLU A 158 0.76 4.56 -6.32
N ALA A 159 0.44 3.86 -7.41
CA ALA A 159 0.92 4.23 -8.72
C ALA A 159 0.25 5.53 -9.22
N ASN A 160 0.91 6.23 -10.13
CA ASN A 160 0.37 7.42 -10.76
C ASN A 160 0.92 7.61 -12.18
N VAL A 161 0.17 8.30 -13.02
CA VAL A 161 0.58 8.71 -14.37
C VAL A 161 0.64 10.22 -14.42
N LYS A 162 1.70 10.76 -15.02
CA LYS A 162 1.83 12.19 -15.31
C LYS A 162 2.13 12.41 -16.77
N ILE A 163 1.56 13.48 -17.33
CA ILE A 163 1.74 13.87 -18.73
C ILE A 163 2.38 15.27 -18.74
N TYR A 164 3.54 15.37 -19.39
CA TYR A 164 4.30 16.61 -19.52
C TYR A 164 4.55 16.90 -21.00
N GLY A 165 3.73 17.77 -21.59
CA GLY A 165 3.75 17.95 -23.05
C GLY A 165 3.43 16.62 -23.73
N SER A 166 4.37 16.06 -24.48
CA SER A 166 4.21 14.75 -25.13
C SER A 166 4.75 13.56 -24.30
N GLU A 167 5.40 13.81 -23.17
CA GLU A 167 6.03 12.77 -22.36
C GLU A 167 5.07 12.22 -21.31
N VAL A 168 5.07 10.89 -21.13
CA VAL A 168 4.19 10.18 -20.20
C VAL A 168 5.04 9.37 -19.22
N GLU A 169 5.02 9.81 -17.96
CA GLU A 169 5.76 9.21 -16.86
C GLU A 169 4.86 8.37 -15.95
N VAL A 170 5.38 7.23 -15.49
CA VAL A 170 4.68 6.35 -14.54
C VAL A 170 5.48 6.29 -13.24
N ALA A 171 4.84 6.70 -12.14
CA ALA A 171 5.32 6.41 -10.80
C ALA A 171 4.77 5.05 -10.38
N LYS A 172 5.66 4.10 -10.09
CA LYS A 172 5.26 2.74 -9.69
C LYS A 172 4.66 2.73 -8.28
N SER A 173 3.71 1.82 -8.09
CA SER A 173 3.19 1.47 -6.78
C SER A 173 4.23 0.70 -5.96
N ARG A 174 4.06 0.74 -4.64
CA ARG A 174 4.81 -0.09 -3.69
C ARG A 174 3.86 -0.54 -2.59
N ASP A 175 3.95 -1.80 -2.23
CA ASP A 175 3.17 -2.36 -1.13
C ASP A 175 3.57 -1.67 0.18
N GLY A 176 2.61 -1.57 1.09
CA GLY A 176 2.85 -1.16 2.47
C GLY A 176 3.04 -2.39 3.35
N TYR A 177 3.44 -2.14 4.58
CA TYR A 177 3.52 -3.17 5.60
C TYR A 177 3.06 -2.59 6.93
N GLU A 178 2.28 -3.36 7.66
CA GLU A 178 1.86 -3.04 9.02
C GLU A 178 2.14 -4.25 9.93
N LEU A 179 3.04 -4.06 10.89
CA LEU A 179 3.42 -5.08 11.85
C LEU A 179 2.27 -5.33 12.84
N ASN A 180 1.86 -6.58 12.94
CA ASN A 180 0.95 -7.04 13.97
C ASN A 180 1.74 -7.29 15.26
N LEU A 181 1.69 -6.30 16.15
CA LEU A 181 2.42 -6.34 17.43
C LEU A 181 2.06 -7.56 18.27
N ALA A 182 0.77 -7.92 18.34
CA ALA A 182 0.31 -9.03 19.17
C ALA A 182 0.81 -10.38 18.63
N ALA A 183 0.68 -10.60 17.32
CA ALA A 183 1.14 -11.84 16.68
C ALA A 183 2.68 -11.97 16.71
N THR A 184 3.39 -10.86 16.56
CA THR A 184 4.86 -10.84 16.67
C THR A 184 5.30 -11.15 18.11
N MET A 185 4.65 -10.55 19.11
CA MET A 185 4.91 -10.87 20.53
C MET A 185 4.65 -12.34 20.85
N ALA A 186 3.58 -12.94 20.32
CA ALA A 186 3.34 -14.38 20.48
C ALA A 186 4.47 -15.22 19.87
N SER A 187 5.04 -14.80 18.74
CA SER A 187 6.22 -15.46 18.15
C SER A 187 7.47 -15.31 19.01
N VAL A 188 7.66 -14.17 19.67
CA VAL A 188 8.77 -13.95 20.63
C VAL A 188 8.58 -14.84 21.85
N ASP A 189 7.37 -14.93 22.38
CA ASP A 189 7.06 -15.77 23.54
C ASP A 189 7.33 -17.26 23.22
N SER A 190 6.97 -17.74 22.03
CA SER A 190 7.35 -19.08 21.56
C SER A 190 8.86 -19.24 21.38
N ALA A 191 9.55 -18.24 20.82
CA ALA A 191 11.00 -18.30 20.64
C ALA A 191 11.75 -18.46 21.97
N ILE A 192 11.25 -17.81 23.03
CA ILE A 192 11.79 -17.91 24.39
C ILE A 192 11.41 -19.24 25.03
N HIS A 193 10.14 -19.65 24.94
CA HIS A 193 9.67 -20.91 25.51
C HIS A 193 10.39 -22.13 24.92
N ASP A 194 10.60 -22.14 23.61
CA ASP A 194 11.24 -23.23 22.89
C ASP A 194 12.78 -23.15 22.94
N MET A 195 13.34 -22.13 23.61
CA MET A 195 14.79 -21.87 23.70
C MET A 195 15.47 -21.77 22.32
N SER A 196 14.72 -21.32 21.30
CA SER A 196 15.18 -21.35 19.90
C SER A 196 15.85 -20.05 19.46
N GLY A 197 15.51 -18.93 20.13
CA GLY A 197 15.95 -17.59 19.75
C GLY A 197 15.43 -17.12 18.39
N LYS A 198 14.43 -17.82 17.82
CA LYS A 198 13.92 -17.52 16.48
C LYS A 198 12.48 -17.05 16.54
N ALA A 199 12.28 -15.76 16.36
CA ALA A 199 10.98 -15.12 16.25
C ALA A 199 10.68 -14.74 14.79
N ARG A 200 9.40 -14.55 14.47
CA ARG A 200 8.96 -14.01 13.18
C ARG A 200 8.25 -12.70 13.37
N LEU A 201 8.58 -11.73 12.53
CA LEU A 201 7.75 -10.54 12.34
C LEU A 201 6.46 -10.97 11.66
N ARG A 202 5.34 -10.74 12.33
CA ARG A 202 4.00 -11.02 11.83
C ARG A 202 3.34 -9.69 11.54
N GLY A 203 2.72 -9.58 10.38
CA GLY A 203 2.08 -8.36 9.92
C GLY A 203 1.40 -8.60 8.59
N ASP A 204 0.68 -7.59 8.14
CA ASP A 204 -0.08 -7.63 6.90
C ASP A 204 0.62 -6.79 5.84
N VAL A 205 0.71 -7.34 4.63
CA VAL A 205 1.13 -6.58 3.45
C VAL A 205 -0.09 -5.80 2.98
N LEU A 206 0.05 -4.48 2.89
CA LEU A 206 -1.03 -3.58 2.50
C LEU A 206 -0.91 -3.28 1.02
N ASP A 207 -1.91 -3.69 0.24
CA ASP A 207 -1.93 -3.43 -1.19
C ASP A 207 -2.17 -1.93 -1.48
N PRO A 208 -1.46 -1.35 -2.47
CA PRO A 208 -1.74 0.01 -2.91
C PRO A 208 -3.09 0.07 -3.63
N GLY A 209 -3.88 1.11 -3.34
CA GLY A 209 -5.19 1.31 -3.95
C GLY A 209 -5.14 1.39 -5.48
N VAL A 210 -4.03 1.87 -6.04
CA VAL A 210 -3.76 1.85 -7.48
C VAL A 210 -2.46 1.10 -7.74
N MET A 211 -2.56 0.02 -8.51
CA MET A 211 -1.44 -0.83 -8.89
C MET A 211 -0.64 -0.26 -10.07
N THR A 212 0.64 -0.61 -10.15
CA THR A 212 1.51 -0.24 -11.27
C THR A 212 0.94 -0.71 -12.62
N ALA A 213 0.29 -1.87 -12.66
CA ALA A 213 -0.32 -2.40 -13.88
C ALA A 213 -1.40 -1.46 -14.45
N GLU A 214 -2.25 -0.90 -13.59
CA GLU A 214 -3.30 0.06 -13.98
C GLU A 214 -2.67 1.36 -14.53
N ALA A 215 -1.64 1.87 -13.85
CA ALA A 215 -0.93 3.05 -14.30
C ALA A 215 -0.22 2.83 -15.65
N GLU A 216 0.37 1.66 -15.89
CA GLU A 216 0.99 1.35 -17.18
C GLU A 216 -0.05 1.18 -18.31
N ALA A 217 -1.23 0.62 -18.01
CA ALA A 217 -2.32 0.54 -18.98
C ALA A 217 -2.80 1.94 -19.40
N ALA A 218 -3.03 2.82 -18.43
CA ALA A 218 -3.35 4.22 -18.65
C ALA A 218 -2.25 4.97 -19.42
N ALA A 219 -0.99 4.78 -19.03
CA ALA A 219 0.15 5.38 -19.72
C ALA A 219 0.28 4.89 -21.16
N LYS A 220 0.00 3.61 -21.43
CA LYS A 220 -0.04 3.06 -22.80
C LYS A 220 -1.15 3.74 -23.62
N LYS A 221 -2.34 3.93 -23.05
CA LYS A 221 -3.45 4.66 -23.69
C LYS A 221 -3.05 6.10 -24.02
N ALA A 222 -2.43 6.83 -23.08
CA ALA A 222 -1.91 8.18 -23.29
C ALA A 222 -0.84 8.23 -24.38
N ARG A 223 0.20 7.39 -24.30
CA ARG A 223 1.26 7.30 -25.31
C ARG A 223 0.71 6.98 -26.70
N GLY A 224 -0.34 6.14 -26.76
CA GLY A 224 -1.08 5.87 -27.98
C GLY A 224 -1.74 7.12 -28.56
N ALA A 225 -2.41 7.93 -27.74
CA ALA A 225 -3.01 9.20 -28.19
C ALA A 225 -1.96 10.24 -28.63
N LEU A 226 -0.77 10.23 -28.01
CA LEU A 226 0.31 11.19 -28.23
C LEU A 226 1.37 10.72 -29.25
N SER A 227 1.15 9.58 -29.91
CA SER A 227 2.17 8.96 -30.77
C SER A 227 2.53 9.80 -31.99
N GLU A 228 1.57 10.58 -32.49
CA GLU A 228 1.67 11.34 -33.72
C GLU A 228 0.85 12.63 -33.62
N GLN A 229 1.19 13.60 -34.47
CA GLN A 229 0.39 14.81 -34.62
C GLN A 229 -0.99 14.51 -35.20
N LEU A 230 -1.99 15.30 -34.81
CA LEU A 230 -3.34 15.24 -35.35
C LEU A 230 -3.49 16.29 -36.47
N MET A 231 -4.11 15.93 -37.58
CA MET A 231 -4.37 16.80 -38.72
C MET A 231 -5.86 17.11 -38.87
N LEU A 232 -6.18 18.39 -38.96
CA LEU A 232 -7.51 18.92 -39.23
C LEU A 232 -7.56 19.43 -40.67
N LYS A 233 -8.63 19.13 -41.40
CA LYS A 233 -8.80 19.52 -42.81
C LYS A 233 -10.16 20.18 -43.02
N ALA A 234 -10.18 21.29 -43.75
CA ALA A 234 -11.40 21.88 -44.30
C ALA A 234 -11.07 22.89 -45.40
N GLU A 235 -11.90 22.96 -46.44
CA GLU A 235 -11.78 23.94 -47.54
C GLU A 235 -10.39 24.04 -48.18
N GLY A 236 -9.68 22.91 -48.30
CA GLY A 236 -8.32 22.86 -48.86
C GLY A 236 -7.23 23.40 -47.93
N LYS A 237 -7.57 23.86 -46.73
CA LYS A 237 -6.64 24.21 -45.65
C LYS A 237 -6.40 23.02 -44.72
N SER A 238 -5.25 23.01 -44.06
CA SER A 238 -4.91 22.04 -43.03
C SER A 238 -4.29 22.72 -41.81
N TRP A 239 -4.61 22.17 -40.64
CA TRP A 239 -4.03 22.56 -39.35
C TRP A 239 -3.51 21.31 -38.66
N THR A 240 -2.48 21.46 -37.84
CA THR A 240 -1.89 20.37 -37.08
C THR A 240 -1.90 20.68 -35.59
N LEU A 241 -2.23 19.66 -34.78
CA LEU A 241 -2.04 19.69 -33.33
C LEU A 241 -0.84 18.79 -33.02
N SER A 242 0.17 19.36 -32.39
CA SER A 242 1.36 18.62 -31.99
C SER A 242 1.03 17.62 -30.87
N PRO A 243 1.85 16.56 -30.66
CA PRO A 243 1.74 15.72 -29.48
C PRO A 243 1.76 16.50 -28.16
N ALA A 244 2.53 17.59 -28.06
CA ALA A 244 2.56 18.41 -26.85
C ALA A 244 1.23 19.16 -26.63
N ASP A 245 0.60 19.61 -27.71
CA ASP A 245 -0.72 20.26 -27.65
C ASP A 245 -1.79 19.28 -27.19
N LEU A 246 -1.77 18.07 -27.75
CA LEU A 246 -2.67 16.98 -27.35
C LEU A 246 -2.45 16.62 -25.89
N GLY A 247 -1.21 16.48 -25.44
CA GLY A 247 -0.93 16.11 -24.04
C GLY A 247 -1.34 17.19 -23.04
N SER A 248 -1.32 18.47 -23.42
CA SER A 248 -1.89 19.55 -22.59
C SER A 248 -3.42 19.50 -22.47
N ALA A 249 -4.08 18.78 -23.37
CA ALA A 249 -5.52 18.57 -23.39
C ALA A 249 -5.93 17.18 -22.87
N LEU A 250 -4.99 16.36 -22.37
CA LEU A 250 -5.32 15.09 -21.73
C LEU A 250 -5.43 15.27 -20.21
N ASP A 251 -6.48 14.68 -19.64
CA ASP A 251 -6.67 14.58 -18.20
C ASP A 251 -6.46 13.14 -17.73
N VAL A 252 -5.79 13.01 -16.59
CA VAL A 252 -5.60 11.76 -15.88
C VAL A 252 -6.50 11.77 -14.65
N THR A 253 -7.46 10.87 -14.58
CA THR A 253 -8.39 10.74 -13.45
C THR A 253 -8.18 9.42 -12.74
N LYS A 254 -8.40 9.42 -11.43
CA LYS A 254 -8.30 8.24 -10.58
C LYS A 254 -9.66 7.96 -9.97
N GLN A 255 -10.18 6.76 -10.16
CA GLN A 255 -11.44 6.34 -9.57
C GLN A 255 -11.43 4.84 -9.29
N ASP A 256 -11.86 4.43 -8.09
CA ASP A 256 -12.03 3.03 -7.71
C ASP A 256 -10.80 2.13 -7.99
N GLY A 257 -9.60 2.67 -7.75
CA GLY A 257 -8.32 1.98 -7.97
C GLY A 257 -7.85 1.91 -9.42
N GLN A 258 -8.61 2.49 -10.35
CA GLN A 258 -8.27 2.59 -11.76
C GLN A 258 -7.78 3.99 -12.12
N ILE A 259 -6.96 4.06 -13.17
CA ILE A 259 -6.55 5.30 -13.80
C ILE A 259 -7.16 5.35 -15.19
N ASP A 260 -7.92 6.40 -15.47
CA ASP A 260 -8.37 6.69 -16.83
C ASP A 260 -7.67 7.92 -17.40
N VAL A 261 -7.40 7.87 -18.70
CA VAL A 261 -6.90 9.00 -19.48
C VAL A 261 -7.98 9.40 -20.45
N SER A 262 -8.44 10.63 -20.32
CA SER A 262 -9.49 11.19 -21.17
C SER A 262 -9.03 12.51 -21.76
N LEU A 263 -9.80 13.01 -22.72
CA LEU A 263 -9.53 14.30 -23.33
C LEU A 263 -10.36 15.37 -22.63
N ASN A 264 -9.71 16.38 -22.10
CA ASN A 264 -10.34 17.56 -21.53
C ASN A 264 -10.85 18.45 -22.66
N ARG A 265 -12.18 18.59 -22.74
CA ARG A 265 -12.84 19.30 -23.85
C ARG A 265 -12.50 20.79 -23.86
N ASP A 266 -12.48 21.44 -22.70
CA ASP A 266 -12.20 22.87 -22.59
C ASP A 266 -10.75 23.19 -23.00
N HIS A 267 -9.81 22.35 -22.56
CA HIS A 267 -8.41 22.49 -22.95
C HIS A 267 -8.21 22.25 -24.45
N LEU A 268 -8.85 21.22 -25.02
CA LEU A 268 -8.78 20.97 -26.46
C LEU A 268 -9.40 22.13 -27.25
N ASP A 269 -10.57 22.61 -26.85
CA ASP A 269 -11.26 23.74 -27.50
C ASP A 269 -10.36 24.98 -27.55
N GLY A 270 -9.67 25.27 -26.44
CA GLY A 270 -8.65 26.33 -26.38
C GLY A 270 -7.53 26.15 -27.42
N ARG A 271 -7.08 24.92 -27.68
CA ARG A 271 -6.08 24.61 -28.73
C ARG A 271 -6.62 24.81 -30.15
N LEU A 272 -7.94 24.78 -30.35
CA LEU A 272 -8.59 24.90 -31.65
C LEU A 272 -8.95 26.35 -32.04
N THR A 273 -8.70 27.32 -31.16
CA THR A 273 -8.98 28.75 -31.40
C THR A 273 -8.51 29.26 -32.77
N ASN A 274 -7.30 28.88 -33.21
CA ASN A 274 -6.76 29.31 -34.50
C ASN A 274 -7.56 28.71 -35.68
N VAL A 275 -7.99 27.46 -35.55
CA VAL A 275 -8.83 26.78 -36.56
C VAL A 275 -10.18 27.50 -36.68
N TYR A 276 -10.77 27.89 -35.55
CA TYR A 276 -12.03 28.63 -35.53
C TYR A 276 -11.89 30.00 -36.16
N ASN A 277 -10.82 30.74 -35.85
CA ASN A 277 -10.58 32.07 -36.41
C ASN A 277 -10.35 32.04 -37.93
N ASP A 278 -9.66 31.02 -38.44
CA ASP A 278 -9.36 30.89 -39.87
C ASP A 278 -10.56 30.49 -40.73
N LEU A 279 -11.55 29.83 -40.12
CA LEU A 279 -12.72 29.30 -40.79
C LEU A 279 -13.97 30.14 -40.56
N THR A 280 -14.09 30.82 -39.43
CA THR A 280 -15.31 31.58 -39.09
C THR A 280 -15.36 32.91 -39.83
N VAL A 281 -16.44 33.11 -40.59
CA VAL A 281 -16.74 34.38 -41.27
C VAL A 281 -18.11 34.83 -40.78
N LYS A 282 -18.17 36.02 -40.18
CA LYS A 282 -19.46 36.56 -39.70
C LYS A 282 -20.37 36.86 -40.90
N PRO A 283 -21.68 36.56 -40.82
CA PRO A 283 -22.61 36.99 -41.84
C PRO A 283 -22.65 38.52 -41.90
N VAL A 284 -22.87 39.03 -43.11
CA VAL A 284 -23.14 40.46 -43.34
C VAL A 284 -24.64 40.62 -43.45
N GLU A 285 -25.21 41.42 -42.55
CA GLU A 285 -26.63 41.74 -42.53
C GLU A 285 -27.02 42.60 -43.73
N ALA A 286 -28.19 42.33 -44.33
CA ALA A 286 -28.78 43.28 -45.25
C ALA A 286 -29.23 44.54 -44.48
N SER A 287 -29.19 45.69 -45.14
CA SER A 287 -29.63 46.96 -44.57
C SER A 287 -30.24 47.86 -45.64
N TYR A 288 -31.03 48.84 -45.24
CA TYR A 288 -31.49 49.90 -46.15
C TYR A 288 -30.46 51.02 -46.21
N ASP A 289 -30.31 51.62 -47.38
CA ASP A 289 -29.58 52.86 -47.62
C ASP A 289 -30.33 53.70 -48.66
N PHE A 290 -29.89 54.94 -48.90
CA PHE A 290 -30.53 55.89 -49.82
C PHE A 290 -29.59 56.27 -50.96
N ASP A 291 -30.11 56.33 -52.17
CA ASP A 291 -29.34 56.86 -53.30
C ASP A 291 -29.30 58.41 -53.30
N SER A 292 -28.63 59.00 -54.29
CA SER A 292 -28.51 60.46 -54.42
C SER A 292 -29.84 61.17 -54.71
N GLY A 293 -30.88 60.44 -55.12
CA GLY A 293 -32.24 60.93 -55.33
C GLY A 293 -33.13 60.81 -54.09
N GLY A 294 -32.67 60.11 -53.04
CA GLY A 294 -33.43 59.83 -51.82
C GLY A 294 -34.28 58.55 -51.90
N ASP A 295 -34.13 57.75 -52.95
CA ASP A 295 -34.81 56.46 -53.06
C ASP A 295 -34.11 55.42 -52.19
N VAL A 296 -34.91 54.63 -51.45
CA VAL A 296 -34.40 53.53 -50.63
C VAL A 296 -33.87 52.43 -51.54
N PHE A 297 -32.74 51.83 -51.19
CA PHE A 297 -32.26 50.56 -51.77
C PHE A 297 -31.75 49.63 -50.67
N VAL A 298 -31.67 48.33 -50.96
CA VAL A 298 -31.15 47.33 -50.01
C VAL A 298 -29.67 47.07 -50.30
N LYS A 299 -28.82 47.29 -49.30
CA LYS A 299 -27.46 46.74 -49.27
C LYS A 299 -27.56 45.24 -49.07
N PRO A 300 -26.96 44.42 -49.95
CA PRO A 300 -27.13 42.98 -49.91
C PRO A 300 -26.49 42.36 -48.66
N SER A 301 -27.16 41.36 -48.11
CA SER A 301 -26.59 40.46 -47.11
C SER A 301 -25.64 39.45 -47.76
N HIS A 302 -24.64 39.01 -47.00
CA HIS A 302 -23.79 37.88 -47.36
C HIS A 302 -23.84 36.81 -46.27
N GLU A 303 -23.98 35.56 -46.67
CA GLU A 303 -23.91 34.44 -45.74
C GLU A 303 -22.51 34.35 -45.13
N GLY A 304 -22.48 34.10 -43.83
CA GLY A 304 -21.27 33.75 -43.11
C GLY A 304 -21.13 32.24 -42.98
N ARG A 305 -20.19 31.83 -42.15
CA ARG A 305 -19.98 30.44 -41.79
C ARG A 305 -19.36 30.33 -40.41
N SER A 306 -19.62 29.23 -39.73
CA SER A 306 -19.06 28.93 -38.42
C SER A 306 -18.65 27.47 -38.33
N VAL A 307 -17.63 27.18 -37.53
CA VAL A 307 -17.24 25.81 -37.21
C VAL A 307 -18.25 25.20 -36.23
N GLU A 308 -18.66 23.96 -36.46
CA GLU A 308 -19.46 23.19 -35.50
C GLU A 308 -18.53 22.57 -34.44
N GLY A 309 -18.05 23.41 -33.50
CA GLY A 309 -17.03 23.04 -32.50
C GLY A 309 -17.34 21.77 -31.73
N GLU A 310 -18.54 21.63 -31.17
CA GLU A 310 -18.94 20.42 -30.42
C GLU A 310 -18.84 19.13 -31.24
N LYS A 311 -19.26 19.16 -32.51
CA LYS A 311 -19.15 18.00 -33.40
C LYS A 311 -17.70 17.64 -33.70
N LEU A 312 -16.83 18.65 -33.80
CA LEU A 312 -15.39 18.43 -33.97
C LEU A 312 -14.78 17.78 -32.73
N LEU A 313 -15.07 18.32 -31.55
CA LEU A 313 -14.60 17.79 -30.27
C LEU A 313 -15.06 16.34 -30.06
N ASP A 314 -16.33 16.04 -30.33
CA ASP A 314 -16.87 14.67 -30.27
C ASP A 314 -16.15 13.71 -31.23
N SER A 315 -15.92 14.15 -32.46
CA SER A 315 -15.20 13.36 -33.47
C SER A 315 -13.78 13.05 -33.00
N ILE A 316 -13.06 14.03 -32.47
CA ILE A 316 -11.70 13.87 -31.94
C ILE A 316 -11.70 12.93 -30.73
N GLN A 317 -12.58 13.16 -29.75
CA GLN A 317 -12.66 12.33 -28.54
C GLN A 317 -12.95 10.85 -28.88
N GLY A 318 -13.85 10.59 -29.83
CA GLY A 318 -14.20 9.24 -30.26
C GLY A 318 -13.14 8.55 -31.14
N GLY A 319 -12.23 9.31 -31.77
CA GLY A 319 -11.24 8.75 -32.69
C GLY A 319 -9.80 8.73 -32.16
N LEU A 320 -9.43 9.64 -31.26
CA LEU A 320 -8.04 9.87 -30.88
C LEU A 320 -7.39 8.63 -30.26
N PHE A 321 -8.10 8.00 -29.33
CA PHE A 321 -7.65 6.80 -28.63
C PHE A 321 -7.76 5.53 -29.49
N GLU A 322 -8.52 5.58 -30.59
CA GLU A 322 -8.61 4.52 -31.63
C GLU A 322 -7.49 4.65 -32.68
N GLY A 323 -6.58 5.62 -32.52
CA GLY A 323 -5.47 5.85 -33.44
C GLY A 323 -5.80 6.71 -34.66
N LYS A 324 -7.01 7.27 -34.75
CA LYS A 324 -7.36 8.20 -35.84
C LYS A 324 -6.58 9.51 -35.69
N ARG A 325 -5.97 9.96 -36.80
CA ARG A 325 -5.14 11.18 -36.85
C ARG A 325 -5.65 12.26 -37.78
N GLU A 326 -6.59 11.95 -38.66
CA GLU A 326 -7.15 12.93 -39.59
C GLU A 326 -8.63 13.18 -39.30
N TYR A 327 -9.00 14.46 -39.17
CA TYR A 327 -10.38 14.88 -38.92
C TYR A 327 -10.80 15.98 -39.89
N GLN A 328 -12.04 15.88 -40.37
CA GLN A 328 -12.67 16.94 -41.13
C GLN A 328 -13.27 17.94 -40.15
N VAL A 329 -13.03 19.23 -40.37
CA VAL A 329 -13.64 20.29 -39.56
C VAL A 329 -15.05 20.56 -40.08
N PRO A 330 -16.11 20.23 -39.31
CA PRO A 330 -17.47 20.48 -39.73
C PRO A 330 -17.75 22.00 -39.73
N ILE A 331 -18.24 22.50 -40.86
CA ILE A 331 -18.60 23.92 -41.05
C ILE A 331 -20.08 23.98 -41.38
N THR A 332 -20.77 24.96 -40.80
CA THR A 332 -22.15 25.27 -41.14
C THR A 332 -22.27 26.70 -41.67
N VAL A 333 -23.28 26.93 -42.49
CA VAL A 333 -23.61 28.26 -43.02
C VAL A 333 -24.27 29.08 -41.93
N ALA A 334 -23.68 30.23 -41.61
CA ALA A 334 -24.25 31.19 -40.68
C ALA A 334 -25.07 32.20 -41.48
N LYS A 335 -26.40 32.09 -41.42
CA LYS A 335 -27.28 33.02 -42.14
C LYS A 335 -27.34 34.38 -41.43
N PRO A 336 -27.38 35.49 -42.20
CA PRO A 336 -27.65 36.81 -41.63
C PRO A 336 -29.04 36.83 -41.00
N ARG A 337 -29.20 37.60 -39.93
CA ARG A 337 -30.50 37.83 -39.29
C ARG A 337 -31.49 38.51 -40.22
N TYR A 338 -31.01 39.41 -41.09
CA TYR A 338 -31.75 40.09 -42.14
C TYR A 338 -31.16 39.74 -43.49
N THR A 339 -31.95 39.07 -44.31
CA THR A 339 -31.54 38.68 -45.67
C THR A 339 -31.90 39.75 -46.68
N THR A 340 -31.16 39.83 -47.80
CA THR A 340 -31.50 40.72 -48.92
C THR A 340 -32.92 40.49 -49.40
N ALA A 341 -33.31 39.22 -49.59
CA ALA A 341 -34.63 38.86 -50.07
C ALA A 341 -35.74 39.31 -49.11
N GLU A 342 -35.52 39.20 -47.80
CA GLU A 342 -36.47 39.67 -46.80
C GLU A 342 -36.62 41.20 -46.80
N LEU A 343 -35.52 41.95 -46.84
CA LEU A 343 -35.58 43.41 -46.86
C LEU A 343 -36.12 43.96 -48.18
N GLU A 344 -35.83 43.33 -49.32
CA GLU A 344 -36.43 43.71 -50.61
C GLU A 344 -37.95 43.51 -50.61
N ALA A 345 -38.42 42.37 -50.07
CA ALA A 345 -39.86 42.12 -49.95
C ALA A 345 -40.59 43.10 -49.01
N LYS A 346 -39.86 43.69 -48.06
CA LYS A 346 -40.37 44.66 -47.08
C LYS A 346 -40.00 46.11 -47.42
N LYS A 347 -39.40 46.35 -48.59
CA LYS A 347 -38.84 47.65 -48.97
C LYS A 347 -39.94 48.72 -48.99
N PRO A 348 -39.76 49.84 -48.26
CA PRO A 348 -40.69 50.96 -48.34
C PRO A 348 -40.73 51.53 -49.76
N THR A 349 -41.92 51.58 -50.37
CA THR A 349 -42.13 52.14 -51.71
C THR A 349 -42.72 53.55 -51.69
N GLU A 350 -43.17 53.99 -50.53
CA GLU A 350 -43.81 55.28 -50.32
C GLU A 350 -43.21 55.99 -49.11
N LEU A 351 -43.29 57.32 -49.12
CA LEU A 351 -42.88 58.17 -48.01
C LEU A 351 -43.61 57.76 -46.73
N GLN A 352 -42.87 57.22 -45.76
CA GLN A 352 -43.44 56.71 -44.51
C GLN A 352 -43.83 57.82 -43.53
N GLY A 353 -43.22 59.00 -43.64
CA GLY A 353 -43.54 60.17 -42.82
C GLY A 353 -42.58 61.32 -43.04
N THR A 354 -43.09 62.55 -42.96
CA THR A 354 -42.27 63.77 -42.96
C THR A 354 -42.45 64.47 -41.63
N TYR A 355 -41.34 64.84 -41.01
CA TYR A 355 -41.34 65.59 -39.77
C TYR A 355 -40.63 66.91 -40.01
N ARG A 356 -41.16 67.97 -39.40
CA ARG A 356 -40.54 69.30 -39.40
C ARG A 356 -40.45 69.78 -37.96
N THR A 357 -39.23 69.88 -37.45
CA THR A 357 -38.98 70.54 -36.17
C THR A 357 -38.89 72.04 -36.42
N ASN A 358 -39.82 72.80 -35.83
CA ASN A 358 -39.81 74.25 -35.92
C ASN A 358 -39.03 74.84 -34.73
N TYR A 359 -37.86 75.41 -34.99
CA TYR A 359 -37.01 76.04 -33.97
C TYR A 359 -37.36 77.50 -33.69
N THR A 360 -38.43 78.07 -34.27
CA THR A 360 -38.84 79.46 -33.97
C THR A 360 -39.27 79.67 -32.51
N ALA A 361 -39.40 78.61 -31.71
CA ALA A 361 -39.68 78.67 -30.27
C ALA A 361 -38.42 78.71 -29.37
N THR A 362 -37.20 78.78 -29.94
CA THR A 362 -36.00 79.08 -29.13
C THR A 362 -35.79 80.59 -29.01
N THR A 363 -35.45 81.05 -27.80
CA THR A 363 -35.05 82.44 -27.52
C THR A 363 -33.69 82.79 -28.15
N ASP A 364 -32.96 81.79 -28.64
CA ASP A 364 -31.66 81.92 -29.29
C ASP A 364 -31.85 81.95 -30.82
N GLN A 365 -31.98 83.17 -31.37
CA GLN A 365 -32.17 83.46 -32.79
C GLN A 365 -30.83 83.65 -33.55
N GLY A 366 -29.70 83.30 -32.93
CA GLY A 366 -28.38 83.46 -33.56
C GLY A 366 -28.22 82.58 -34.80
N GLN A 367 -27.87 83.18 -35.95
CA GLN A 367 -27.58 82.47 -37.21
C GLN A 367 -26.57 81.32 -37.02
N THR A 368 -25.64 81.49 -36.08
CA THR A 368 -24.59 80.53 -35.73
C THR A 368 -25.12 79.17 -35.27
N ARG A 369 -26.28 79.14 -34.60
CA ARG A 369 -26.88 77.88 -34.12
C ARG A 369 -27.53 77.10 -35.26
N VAL A 370 -28.14 77.80 -36.21
CA VAL A 370 -28.71 77.19 -37.42
C VAL A 370 -27.60 76.62 -38.30
N GLU A 371 -26.49 77.34 -38.45
CA GLU A 371 -25.32 76.87 -39.21
C GLU A 371 -24.67 75.65 -38.56
N ASN A 372 -24.43 75.68 -37.24
CA ASN A 372 -23.84 74.54 -36.52
C ASN A 372 -24.71 73.28 -36.58
N LEU A 373 -26.04 73.42 -36.54
CA LEU A 373 -26.96 72.30 -36.66
C LEU A 373 -27.04 71.74 -38.08
N LYS A 374 -26.95 72.61 -39.10
CA LYS A 374 -26.91 72.19 -40.51
C LYS A 374 -25.64 71.38 -40.79
N ILE A 375 -24.50 71.83 -40.27
CA ILE A 375 -23.21 71.11 -40.36
C ILE A 375 -23.26 69.77 -39.63
N ALA A 376 -24.04 69.63 -38.56
CA ALA A 376 -24.15 68.38 -37.80
C ALA A 376 -25.14 67.36 -38.40
N SER A 377 -25.97 67.77 -39.35
CA SER A 377 -26.98 66.93 -40.02
C SER A 377 -26.60 66.51 -41.45
N ASP A 378 -25.60 67.17 -42.03
CA ASP A 378 -24.89 66.74 -43.25
C ASP A 378 -23.74 65.79 -42.87
#